data_AF-A0A351BJQ8-F1
#
_entry.id   AF-A0A351BJQ8-F1
#
_cell.length_a   1.000
_cell.length_b   1.000
_cell.length_c   1.000
_cell.angle_alpha   90.00
_cell.angle_beta   90.00
_cell.angle_gamma   90.00
#
_symmetry.space_group_name_H-M   'P 1'
#
loop_
_entity.id
_entity.type
_entity.pdbx_description
1 polymer ?
#
loop_
_entity_poly.entity_id
_entity_poly.type
_entity_poly.pdbx_seq_one_letter_code
_entity_poly.pdbx_strand_id
1 'polypeptide(L)'
;MEIYKADVVIVGGGGAGLRAAIAVAEADPLLRIALVSKVYPMRSHTVAAEGGSAGVKQASDSLEYHFNDTVHGGDWLCEQDVVEYFVAHCTEELTQL
;
A
#
# COMPACT_ATOMS: atom_id res chain seq x y z
N MET A 1 11.15 29.68 -13.42
CA MET A 1 10.99 28.45 -12.62
C MET A 1 9.95 28.78 -11.56
N GLU A 2 8.83 28.06 -11.55
CA GLU A 2 7.78 28.25 -10.54
C GLU A 2 8.05 27.34 -9.33
N ILE A 3 7.62 27.78 -8.15
CA ILE A 3 7.81 27.06 -6.89
C ILE A 3 6.44 26.83 -6.26
N TYR A 4 6.11 25.56 -6.01
CA TYR A 4 4.92 25.15 -5.26
C TYR A 4 5.32 24.69 -3.86
N LYS A 5 4.51 25.02 -2.85
CA LYS A 5 4.73 24.60 -1.45
C LYS A 5 3.68 23.58 -1.04
N ALA A 6 4.11 22.48 -0.44
CA ALA A 6 3.28 21.44 0.15
C ALA A 6 4.00 20.86 1.37
N ASP A 7 3.26 20.30 2.31
CA ASP A 7 3.81 19.63 3.49
C ASP A 7 4.24 18.20 3.15
N VAL A 8 3.46 17.54 2.27
CA VAL A 8 3.78 16.21 1.73
C VAL A 8 3.64 16.23 0.20
N VAL A 9 4.65 15.69 -0.49
CA VAL A 9 4.63 15.52 -1.95
C VAL A 9 4.70 14.04 -2.30
N ILE A 10 3.74 13.56 -3.08
CA ILE A 10 3.65 12.18 -3.54
C ILE A 10 3.78 12.17 -5.07
N VAL A 11 4.77 11.44 -5.58
CA VAL A 11 5.00 11.30 -7.01
C VAL A 11 4.52 9.94 -7.47
N GLY A 12 3.39 9.93 -8.18
CA GLY A 12 2.72 8.74 -8.72
C GLY A 12 1.29 8.61 -8.24
N GLY A 13 0.34 8.61 -9.17
CA GLY A 13 -1.09 8.44 -8.89
C GLY A 13 -1.56 6.97 -8.92
N GLY A 14 -0.69 6.03 -8.56
CA GLY A 14 -1.06 4.62 -8.41
C GLY A 14 -1.78 4.34 -7.08
N GLY A 15 -2.34 3.14 -6.92
CA GLY A 15 -3.11 2.78 -5.72
C GLY A 15 -2.36 3.06 -4.40
N ALA A 16 -1.08 2.70 -4.31
CA ALA A 16 -0.26 2.96 -3.13
C ALA A 16 -0.10 4.46 -2.82
N GLY A 17 0.16 5.29 -3.84
CA GLY A 17 0.31 6.74 -3.66
C GLY A 17 -0.99 7.42 -3.24
N LEU A 18 -2.12 6.96 -3.78
CA LEU A 18 -3.45 7.44 -3.39
C LEU A 18 -3.80 7.02 -1.96
N ARG A 19 -3.54 5.76 -1.57
CA ARG A 19 -3.74 5.30 -0.19
C ARG A 19 -2.89 6.09 0.80
N ALA A 20 -1.63 6.37 0.45
CA ALA A 20 -0.76 7.23 1.26
C ALA A 20 -1.31 8.65 1.40
N ALA A 21 -1.83 9.25 0.32
CA ALA A 21 -2.47 10.57 0.40
C ALA A 21 -3.70 10.57 1.34
N ILE A 22 -4.52 9.52 1.27
CA ILE A 22 -5.66 9.35 2.18
C ILE A 22 -5.17 9.22 3.63
N ALA A 23 -4.15 8.40 3.90
CA ALA A 23 -3.62 8.20 5.25
C ALA A 23 -3.06 9.50 5.86
N VAL A 24 -2.38 10.32 5.05
CA VAL A 24 -1.89 11.63 5.50
C VAL A 24 -3.06 12.57 5.84
N ALA A 25 -4.12 12.57 5.02
CA ALA A 25 -5.31 13.39 5.27
C ALA A 25 -6.11 12.92 6.51
N GLU A 26 -6.14 11.61 6.76
CA GLU A 26 -6.75 11.01 7.96
C GLU A 26 -5.96 11.36 9.22
N ALA A 27 -4.62 11.34 9.14
CA ALA A 27 -3.74 11.64 10.26
C ALA A 27 -3.76 13.12 10.66
N ASP A 28 -3.75 14.03 9.67
CA ASP A 28 -3.86 15.47 9.91
C ASP A 28 -4.54 16.19 8.72
N PRO A 29 -5.82 16.59 8.88
CA PRO A 29 -6.58 17.28 7.85
C PRO A 29 -6.04 18.67 7.47
N LEU A 30 -5.12 19.25 8.26
CA LEU A 30 -4.54 20.56 8.00
C LEU A 30 -3.35 20.50 7.03
N LEU A 31 -2.78 19.32 6.79
CA LEU A 31 -1.63 19.15 5.91
C LEU A 31 -2.00 19.38 4.45
N ARG A 32 -1.18 20.17 3.74
CA ARG A 32 -1.29 20.35 2.30
C ARG A 32 -0.54 19.23 1.58
N ILE A 33 -1.31 18.35 0.93
CA ILE A 33 -0.78 17.22 0.18
C ILE A 33 -0.75 17.54 -1.31
N ALA A 34 0.40 17.39 -1.95
CA ALA A 34 0.55 17.49 -3.40
C ALA A 34 0.75 16.10 -4.01
N LEU A 35 -0.25 15.61 -4.74
CA LEU A 35 -0.17 14.36 -5.51
C LEU A 35 0.10 14.67 -6.98
N VAL A 36 1.26 14.27 -7.49
CA VAL A 36 1.72 14.58 -8.85
C VAL A 36 1.90 13.28 -9.63
N SER A 37 1.35 13.20 -10.83
CA SER A 37 1.45 12.00 -11.67
C SER A 37 1.55 12.37 -13.14
N LYS A 38 2.34 11.60 -13.90
CA LYS A 38 2.43 11.73 -15.37
C LYS A 38 1.12 11.35 -16.06
N VAL A 39 0.33 10.48 -15.44
CA VAL A 39 -0.94 9.97 -15.97
C VAL A 39 -2.05 10.10 -14.94
N TYR A 40 -3.30 10.12 -15.39
CA TYR A 40 -4.47 10.09 -14.51
C TYR A 40 -4.50 8.81 -13.64
N PRO A 41 -5.04 8.87 -12.41
CA PRO A 41 -5.12 7.71 -11.52
C PRO A 41 -5.67 6.43 -12.16
N MET A 42 -6.77 6.55 -12.91
CA MET A 42 -7.41 5.43 -13.62
C MET A 42 -6.59 4.86 -14.78
N ARG A 43 -5.47 5.48 -15.12
CA ARG A 43 -4.50 4.99 -16.12
C ARG A 43 -3.19 4.51 -15.49
N SER A 44 -3.12 4.43 -14.15
CA SER A 44 -2.05 3.73 -13.47
C SER A 44 -2.20 2.22 -13.65
N HIS A 45 -1.10 1.46 -13.50
CA HIS A 45 -1.14 0.02 -13.76
C HIS A 45 -1.92 -0.77 -12.69
N THR A 46 -2.28 -0.15 -11.56
CA THR A 46 -3.17 -0.74 -10.55
C THR A 46 -4.49 -1.22 -11.17
N VAL A 47 -5.00 -0.54 -12.21
CA VAL A 47 -6.26 -0.91 -12.89
C VAL A 47 -6.18 -2.25 -13.63
N ALA A 48 -4.98 -2.73 -13.96
CA ALA A 48 -4.77 -3.95 -14.74
C ALA A 48 -4.71 -5.23 -13.88
N ALA A 49 -4.85 -5.12 -12.56
CA ALA A 49 -4.83 -6.29 -11.67
C ALA A 49 -6.16 -7.06 -11.75
N GLU A 50 -6.09 -8.32 -12.20
CA GLU A 50 -7.28 -9.18 -12.41
C GLU A 50 -7.43 -10.28 -11.34
N GLY A 51 -6.34 -10.63 -10.64
CA GLY A 51 -6.34 -11.74 -9.67
C GLY A 51 -7.00 -11.37 -8.35
N GLY A 52 -6.39 -10.42 -7.63
CA GLY A 52 -6.85 -9.98 -6.31
C GLY A 52 -5.70 -9.51 -5.42
N SER A 53 -6.00 -9.19 -4.18
CA SER A 53 -5.03 -8.88 -3.13
C SER A 53 -5.19 -9.88 -1.99
N ALA A 54 -4.09 -10.51 -1.58
CA ALA A 54 -4.09 -11.60 -0.61
C ALA A 54 -4.04 -11.09 0.84
N GLY A 55 -4.83 -11.73 1.71
CA GLY A 55 -4.84 -11.48 3.15
C GLY A 55 -5.43 -12.67 3.90
N VAL A 56 -4.99 -12.89 5.14
CA VAL A 56 -5.45 -14.01 5.98
C VAL A 56 -6.85 -13.71 6.50
N LYS A 57 -7.85 -14.48 6.06
CA LYS A 57 -9.26 -14.26 6.43
C LYS A 57 -9.97 -15.48 7.01
N GLN A 58 -9.61 -16.67 6.54
CA GLN A 58 -10.30 -17.90 6.91
C GLN A 58 -9.80 -18.41 8.26
N ALA A 59 -10.68 -19.05 9.04
CA ALA A 59 -10.30 -19.64 10.33
C ALA A 59 -9.31 -20.80 10.20
N SER A 60 -9.21 -21.39 9.01
CA SER A 60 -8.25 -22.44 8.67
C SER A 60 -6.87 -21.92 8.24
N ASP A 61 -6.72 -20.60 8.13
CA ASP A 61 -5.48 -19.93 7.72
C ASP A 61 -4.87 -19.13 8.89
N SER A 62 -3.58 -18.79 8.81
CA SER A 62 -2.87 -18.09 9.88
C SER A 62 -1.83 -17.11 9.34
N LEU A 63 -1.50 -16.10 10.16
CA LEU A 63 -0.43 -15.13 9.84
C LEU A 63 0.92 -15.82 9.67
N GLU A 64 1.20 -16.86 10.46
CA GLU A 64 2.42 -17.66 10.37
C GLU A 64 2.53 -18.38 9.03
N TYR A 65 1.43 -18.95 8.51
CA TYR A 65 1.44 -19.59 7.20
C TYR A 65 1.72 -18.59 6.09
N HIS A 66 1.06 -17.44 6.10
CA HIS A 66 1.30 -16.38 5.10
C HIS A 66 2.72 -15.79 5.19
N PHE A 67 3.26 -15.62 6.41
CA PHE A 67 4.65 -15.22 6.63
C PHE A 67 5.61 -16.22 5.99
N ASN A 68 5.43 -17.51 6.29
CA ASN A 68 6.27 -18.56 5.76
C ASN A 68 6.19 -18.62 4.23
N ASP A 69 4.99 -18.57 3.63
CA ASP A 69 4.83 -18.56 2.18
C ASP A 69 5.57 -17.37 1.53
N THR A 70 5.53 -16.20 2.17
CA THR A 70 6.21 -14.99 1.69
C THR A 70 7.73 -15.12 1.78
N VAL A 71 8.27 -15.57 2.91
CA VAL A 71 9.72 -15.72 3.10
C VAL A 71 10.30 -16.82 2.21
N HIS A 72 9.60 -17.96 2.09
CA HIS A 72 10.03 -19.05 1.22
C HIS A 72 9.92 -18.65 -0.26
N GLY A 73 8.83 -18.00 -0.67
CA GLY A 73 8.66 -17.52 -2.04
C GLY A 73 9.62 -16.39 -2.41
N GLY A 74 10.09 -15.64 -1.42
CA GLY A 74 11.12 -14.60 -1.56
C GLY A 74 12.55 -15.12 -1.47
N ASP A 75 12.77 -16.45 -1.47
CA ASP A 75 14.08 -17.09 -1.35
C ASP A 75 14.91 -16.59 -0.15
N TRP A 76 14.25 -16.24 0.96
CA TRP A 76 14.87 -15.65 2.17
C TRP A 76 15.59 -14.31 1.95
N LEU A 77 15.38 -13.66 0.80
CA LEU A 77 15.97 -12.35 0.48
C LEU A 77 15.13 -11.18 1.00
N CYS A 78 13.90 -11.45 1.46
CA CYS A 78 13.03 -10.46 2.08
C CYS A 78 13.56 -10.06 3.47
N GLU A 79 13.39 -8.79 3.82
CA GLU A 79 13.55 -8.32 5.19
C GLU A 79 12.39 -8.84 6.04
N GLN A 80 12.67 -9.80 6.93
CA GLN A 80 11.63 -10.56 7.63
C GLN A 80 10.78 -9.69 8.57
N ASP A 81 11.36 -8.66 9.19
CA ASP A 81 10.61 -7.71 10.03
C ASP A 81 9.55 -6.94 9.22
N VAL A 82 9.85 -6.62 7.94
CA VAL A 82 8.89 -5.97 7.03
C VAL A 82 7.80 -6.95 6.61
N VAL A 83 8.13 -8.22 6.39
CA VAL A 83 7.16 -9.27 6.07
C VAL A 83 6.21 -9.49 7.25
N GLU A 84 6.73 -9.56 8.47
CA GLU A 84 5.94 -9.70 9.69
C GLU A 84 4.95 -8.54 9.84
N TYR A 85 5.41 -7.30 9.66
CA TYR A 85 4.53 -6.13 9.66
C TYR A 85 3.45 -6.22 8.57
N PHE A 86 3.83 -6.60 7.35
CA PHE A 86 2.90 -6.70 6.22
C PHE A 86 1.78 -7.71 6.48
N VAL A 87 2.12 -8.94 6.89
CA VAL A 87 1.11 -10.00 7.10
C VAL A 87 0.17 -9.67 8.26
N ALA A 88 0.67 -8.99 9.29
CA ALA A 88 -0.14 -8.60 10.44
C ALA A 88 -1.22 -7.56 10.11
N HIS A 89 -0.98 -6.67 9.14
CA HIS A 89 -1.87 -5.53 8.86
C HIS A 89 -2.65 -5.67 7.52
N CYS A 90 -2.24 -6.55 6.60
CA CYS A 90 -2.84 -6.60 5.26
C CYS A 90 -4.35 -6.90 5.27
N THR A 91 -4.82 -7.77 6.16
CA THR A 91 -6.26 -8.10 6.28
C THR A 91 -7.09 -6.93 6.79
N GLU A 92 -6.54 -6.12 7.69
CA GLU A 92 -7.22 -4.92 8.21
C GLU A 92 -7.43 -3.91 7.08
N GLU A 93 -6.36 -3.58 6.35
CA GLU A 93 -6.43 -2.66 5.21
C GLU A 93 -7.41 -3.16 4.14
N LEU A 94 -7.41 -4.46 3.83
CA LEU A 94 -8.36 -5.06 2.88
C LEU A 94 -9.82 -4.99 3.34
N THR A 95 -10.06 -4.96 4.65
CA THR A 95 -11.42 -4.88 5.21
C THR A 95 -11.95 -3.44 5.20
N GLN A 96 -11.07 -2.44 5.27
CA GLN A 96 -11.43 -1.02 5.24
C GLN A 96 -11.77 -0.49 3.85
N LEU A 97 -11.22 -1.11 2.79
CA LEU A 97 -11.34 -0.66 1.38
C LEU A 97 -12.76 -0.29 0.93
#